data_AF-A0AAE6W487-F1
#
_entry.id   AF-A0AAE6W487-F1
#
_cell.length_a   1.000
_cell.length_b   1.000
_cell.length_c   1.000
_cell.angle_alpha   90.00
_cell.angle_beta   90.00
_cell.angle_gamma   90.00
#
_symmetry.space_group_name_H-M   'P 1'
#
loop_
_entity.id
_entity.type
_entity.pdbx_description
1 polymer ?
#
loop_
_entity_poly.entity_id
_entity_poly.type
_entity_poly.pdbx_seq_one_letter_code
_entity_poly.pdbx_strand_id
1 'polypeptide(L)'
;MADLYDPNRNEPGTPPHGGGPLPAPEPVTRPSPAGEVPRSGPPPAEPQPVPDAVPQGLPERVPTAGPDADRIRIGLWGAPRSGKTTYLAALPLAAMQHQRHHGGGWHISGMTEEANAYLSQGMDLLTRQRAFPEATMGVREIAWSVQGPRKKRKLGPGRRPNFVLDIQDAAGEVYGDGHPQQAQLVSLLARSHGLIYLFDPLGDAQRATESFNFLHSALTLLTAQVRNRGGLVDGRLPHHVSVCVAKFDHPGIFQPAAEAGWVTQDHEGAQLPRIPKERGEKFFQWMCDDFRGATARLVRDALQTYFDPRRIAYYATSAVGFRLAPQHVFDYRDYVQEIEADGRKYLRTSPGPINVLEPLTDLEDRIHREANRRGGKLW
;
A
#
# COMPACT_ATOMS: atom_id res chain seq x y z
N MET A 1 41.40 10.27 30.20
CA MET A 1 42.50 9.51 29.59
C MET A 1 41.97 8.15 29.23
N ALA A 2 42.20 7.76 27.98
CA ALA A 2 41.56 6.67 27.27
C ALA A 2 42.17 5.32 27.63
N ASP A 3 41.39 4.25 27.46
CA ASP A 3 41.91 3.00 26.92
C ASP A 3 41.08 2.64 25.69
N LEU A 4 41.76 2.74 24.55
CA LEU A 4 41.28 2.54 23.20
C LEU A 4 41.30 1.03 22.89
N TYR A 5 40.18 0.49 22.43
CA TYR A 5 40.10 -0.88 21.92
C TYR A 5 40.79 -0.97 20.55
N ASP A 6 41.83 -1.81 20.44
CA ASP A 6 42.58 -2.07 19.21
C ASP A 6 42.18 -3.45 18.63
N PRO A 7 41.52 -3.50 17.46
CA PRO A 7 41.06 -4.73 16.84
C PRO A 7 42.17 -5.57 16.15
N ASN A 8 43.44 -5.18 16.20
CA ASN A 8 44.54 -5.85 15.48
C ASN A 8 45.54 -6.61 16.38
N ARG A 9 45.19 -6.93 17.62
CA ARG A 9 46.08 -7.68 18.51
C ARG A 9 46.09 -9.18 18.20
N ASN A 10 47.03 -9.59 17.34
CA ASN A 10 47.37 -10.98 17.05
C ASN A 10 48.18 -11.60 18.20
N GLU A 11 47.68 -12.67 18.82
CA GLU A 11 48.46 -13.52 19.73
C GLU A 11 49.21 -14.64 18.98
N PRO A 12 50.47 -14.95 19.33
CA PRO A 12 51.26 -15.98 18.64
C PRO A 12 51.23 -17.36 19.33
N GLY A 13 50.86 -18.39 18.54
CA GLY A 13 51.63 -19.64 18.35
C GLY A 13 51.61 -20.76 19.41
N THR A 14 51.11 -21.93 19.02
CA THR A 14 51.65 -23.28 19.38
C THR A 14 51.17 -24.33 18.35
N PRO A 15 51.80 -25.51 18.19
CA PRO A 15 52.33 -26.01 16.90
C PRO A 15 51.53 -27.18 16.28
N PRO A 16 51.94 -27.72 15.10
CA PRO A 16 51.12 -28.61 14.28
C PRO A 16 51.25 -30.09 14.66
N HIS A 17 50.12 -30.81 14.64
CA HIS A 17 50.10 -32.27 14.58
C HIS A 17 49.76 -32.72 13.15
N GLY A 18 50.60 -33.61 12.61
CA GLY A 18 50.56 -34.04 11.23
C GLY A 18 49.54 -35.13 10.89
N GLY A 19 49.13 -35.11 9.62
CA GLY A 19 49.31 -36.22 8.68
C GLY A 19 48.53 -37.53 8.90
N GLY A 20 47.38 -37.64 8.23
CA GLY A 20 46.81 -38.92 7.79
C GLY A 20 45.92 -38.69 6.54
N PRO A 21 46.09 -39.43 5.43
CA PRO A 21 45.44 -39.14 4.16
C PRO A 21 43.97 -39.57 4.11
N LEU A 22 43.15 -38.73 3.48
CA LEU A 22 41.74 -38.98 3.14
C LEU A 22 41.62 -39.97 1.97
N PRO A 23 40.66 -40.92 1.98
CA PRO A 23 40.41 -41.81 0.86
C PRO A 23 39.75 -41.07 -0.33
N ALA A 24 40.20 -41.44 -1.54
CA ALA A 24 39.78 -40.87 -2.82
C ALA A 24 38.33 -41.24 -3.20
N PRO A 25 37.62 -40.38 -3.97
CA PRO A 25 36.30 -40.71 -4.50
C PRO A 25 36.38 -41.74 -5.65
N GLU A 26 35.46 -42.70 -5.62
CA GLU A 26 35.33 -43.77 -6.63
C GLU A 26 34.93 -43.23 -8.03
N PRO A 27 35.41 -43.86 -9.12
CA PRO A 27 35.14 -43.43 -10.47
C PRO A 27 33.77 -43.90 -10.98
N VAL A 28 32.90 -42.96 -11.36
CA VAL A 28 31.65 -43.26 -12.07
C VAL A 28 31.96 -43.53 -13.54
N THR A 29 31.86 -44.79 -13.92
CA THR A 29 31.95 -45.28 -15.30
C THR A 29 30.76 -44.82 -16.15
N ARG A 30 31.05 -44.16 -17.28
CA ARG A 30 30.10 -43.99 -18.39
C ARG A 30 29.99 -45.29 -19.19
N PRO A 31 28.78 -45.65 -19.63
CA PRO A 31 28.60 -46.41 -20.86
C PRO A 31 27.86 -45.59 -21.92
N SER A 32 28.31 -45.73 -23.17
CA SER A 32 27.66 -45.33 -24.42
C SER A 32 28.27 -46.23 -25.52
N PRO A 33 27.66 -46.45 -26.70
CA PRO A 33 26.25 -46.68 -27.06
C PRO A 33 26.08 -47.97 -27.91
N ALA A 34 24.86 -48.50 -28.05
CA ALA A 34 24.35 -49.17 -29.26
C ALA A 34 22.96 -49.78 -29.00
N GLY A 35 22.00 -49.55 -29.90
CA GLY A 35 20.73 -50.30 -29.94
C GLY A 35 19.49 -49.48 -30.27
N GLU A 36 19.38 -49.06 -31.54
CA GLU A 36 18.14 -48.60 -32.19
C GLU A 36 16.99 -49.63 -32.05
N VAL A 37 15.78 -49.19 -31.69
CA VAL A 37 14.51 -49.35 -32.45
C VAL A 37 13.50 -48.29 -31.95
N PRO A 38 12.85 -47.49 -32.82
CA PRO A 38 11.86 -46.50 -32.40
C PRO A 38 10.47 -47.13 -32.25
N ARG A 39 9.87 -47.05 -31.06
CA ARG A 39 8.42 -47.20 -30.89
C ARG A 39 7.78 -45.82 -31.08
N SER A 40 7.10 -45.66 -32.20
CA SER A 40 6.21 -44.55 -32.50
C SER A 40 5.12 -44.47 -31.42
N GLY A 41 5.23 -43.47 -30.54
CA GLY A 41 4.11 -43.04 -29.71
C GLY A 41 3.02 -42.39 -30.56
N PRO A 42 1.75 -42.43 -30.12
CA PRO A 42 0.67 -41.77 -30.84
C PRO A 42 0.94 -40.25 -30.94
N PRO A 43 0.53 -39.60 -32.03
CA PRO A 43 0.75 -38.16 -32.22
C PRO A 43 0.08 -37.36 -31.09
N PRO A 44 0.65 -36.20 -30.71
CA PRO A 44 0.03 -35.32 -29.72
C PRO A 44 -1.35 -34.90 -30.23
N ALA A 45 -2.37 -35.12 -29.39
CA ALA A 45 -3.72 -34.67 -29.67
C ALA A 45 -3.71 -33.15 -29.90
N GLU A 46 -4.35 -32.72 -30.99
CA GLU A 46 -4.58 -31.31 -31.27
C GLU A 46 -5.23 -30.62 -30.06
N PRO A 47 -4.81 -29.38 -29.72
CA PRO A 47 -5.42 -28.64 -28.63
C PRO A 47 -6.90 -28.43 -28.94
N GLN A 48 -7.77 -29.05 -28.13
CA GLN A 48 -9.20 -28.83 -28.25
C GLN A 48 -9.51 -27.36 -27.95
N PRO A 49 -10.39 -26.72 -28.75
CA PRO A 49 -10.81 -25.35 -28.49
C PRO A 49 -11.45 -25.29 -27.10
N VAL A 50 -10.89 -24.44 -26.25
CA VAL A 50 -11.46 -24.10 -24.95
C VAL A 50 -12.86 -23.54 -25.19
N PRO A 51 -13.93 -24.08 -24.57
CA PRO A 51 -15.27 -23.56 -24.79
C PRO A 51 -15.34 -22.09 -24.40
N ASP A 52 -15.73 -21.26 -25.35
CA ASP A 52 -16.05 -19.85 -25.15
C ASP A 52 -17.09 -19.67 -24.05
N ALA A 53 -16.90 -18.59 -23.29
CA ALA A 53 -17.86 -17.95 -22.40
C ALA A 53 -18.29 -18.73 -21.13
N VAL A 54 -17.54 -18.52 -20.05
CA VAL A 54 -18.18 -18.38 -18.73
C VAL A 54 -19.06 -17.12 -18.81
N PRO A 55 -20.38 -17.20 -18.55
CA PRO A 55 -21.21 -16.00 -18.49
C PRO A 55 -20.65 -15.07 -17.42
N GLN A 56 -20.07 -13.94 -17.83
CA GLN A 56 -19.81 -12.83 -16.93
C GLN A 56 -21.16 -12.34 -16.44
N GLY A 57 -21.59 -12.84 -15.28
CA GLY A 57 -22.67 -12.22 -14.54
C GLY A 57 -22.33 -10.74 -14.41
N LEU A 58 -23.24 -9.88 -14.87
CA LEU A 58 -23.13 -8.43 -14.66
C LEU A 58 -22.82 -8.22 -13.17
N PRO A 59 -21.77 -7.46 -12.81
CA PRO A 59 -21.52 -7.16 -11.41
C PRO A 59 -22.80 -6.54 -10.85
N GLU A 60 -23.32 -7.18 -9.80
CA GLU A 60 -24.53 -6.76 -9.12
C GLU A 60 -24.38 -5.27 -8.79
N ARG A 61 -25.19 -4.44 -9.46
CA ARG A 61 -25.14 -2.99 -9.27
C ARG A 61 -25.47 -2.72 -7.81
N VAL A 62 -24.47 -2.28 -7.05
CA VAL A 62 -24.70 -1.63 -5.76
C VAL A 62 -25.71 -0.50 -6.01
N PRO A 63 -26.86 -0.48 -5.34
CA PRO A 63 -27.90 0.49 -5.61
C PRO A 63 -27.37 1.92 -5.39
N THR A 64 -27.33 2.71 -6.48
CA THR A 64 -26.91 4.12 -6.42
C THR A 64 -27.97 5.03 -5.80
N ALA A 65 -29.18 4.52 -5.57
CA ALA A 65 -30.29 5.25 -4.95
C ALA A 65 -30.72 4.52 -3.68
N GLY A 66 -30.12 4.94 -2.57
CA GLY A 66 -30.42 4.50 -1.21
C GLY A 66 -29.85 5.52 -0.21
N PRO A 67 -30.04 5.30 1.10
CA PRO A 67 -29.52 6.18 2.17
C PRO A 67 -27.98 6.37 2.18
N ASP A 68 -27.25 5.74 1.26
CA ASP A 68 -25.81 5.88 1.04
C ASP A 68 -25.41 6.98 0.03
N ALA A 69 -26.37 7.60 -0.69
CA ALA A 69 -26.06 8.67 -1.65
C ALA A 69 -25.45 9.93 -0.99
N ASP A 70 -25.79 10.19 0.27
CA ASP A 70 -25.29 11.33 1.05
C ASP A 70 -23.96 11.06 1.78
N ARG A 71 -23.41 9.84 1.66
CA ARG A 71 -22.16 9.50 2.35
C ARG A 71 -20.96 9.98 1.54
N ILE A 72 -19.98 10.52 2.24
CA ILE A 72 -18.65 10.79 1.67
C ILE A 72 -18.09 9.47 1.15
N ARG A 73 -17.62 9.48 -0.10
CA ARG A 73 -16.96 8.35 -0.75
C ARG A 73 -15.48 8.66 -0.92
N ILE A 74 -14.62 7.73 -0.52
CA ILE A 74 -13.18 7.84 -0.65
C ILE A 74 -12.68 6.69 -1.53
N GLY A 75 -12.00 7.02 -2.63
CA GLY A 75 -11.39 6.03 -3.51
C GLY A 75 -9.95 5.72 -3.09
N LEU A 76 -9.56 4.45 -2.97
CA LEU A 76 -8.14 4.06 -2.89
C LEU A 76 -7.58 3.81 -4.28
N TRP A 77 -6.45 4.44 -4.57
CA TRP A 77 -5.77 4.39 -5.85
C TRP A 77 -4.26 4.30 -5.66
N GLY A 78 -3.57 3.68 -6.60
CA GLY A 78 -2.13 3.49 -6.56
C GLY A 78 -1.69 2.49 -7.62
N ALA A 79 -0.46 2.63 -8.11
CA ALA A 79 0.12 1.74 -9.10
C ALA A 79 0.13 0.27 -8.60
N PRO A 80 0.31 -0.72 -9.50
CA PRO A 80 0.60 -2.08 -9.09
C PRO A 80 1.71 -2.16 -8.04
N ARG A 81 1.61 -3.10 -7.10
CA ARG A 81 2.62 -3.33 -6.04
C ARG A 81 2.84 -2.17 -5.06
N SER A 82 2.05 -1.09 -5.16
CA SER A 82 2.11 0.04 -4.22
C SER A 82 1.68 -0.28 -2.79
N GLY A 83 1.12 -1.48 -2.56
CA GLY A 83 0.71 -1.94 -1.24
C GLY A 83 -0.77 -1.73 -0.92
N LYS A 84 -1.64 -1.48 -1.91
CA LYS A 84 -3.10 -1.34 -1.72
C LYS A 84 -3.71 -2.47 -0.87
N THR A 85 -3.51 -3.71 -1.29
CA THR A 85 -4.01 -4.93 -0.61
C THR A 85 -3.53 -5.01 0.84
N THR A 86 -2.24 -4.76 1.09
CA THR A 86 -1.66 -4.77 2.44
C THR A 86 -2.16 -3.61 3.30
N TYR A 87 -2.29 -2.42 2.73
CA TYR A 87 -2.85 -1.24 3.41
C TYR A 87 -4.28 -1.53 3.90
N LEU A 88 -5.06 -2.27 3.12
CA LEU A 88 -6.42 -2.63 3.50
C LEU A 88 -6.51 -3.69 4.57
N ALA A 89 -5.72 -4.75 4.44
CA ALA A 89 -5.59 -5.76 5.47
C ALA A 89 -5.15 -5.14 6.82
N ALA A 90 -4.38 -4.05 6.77
CA ALA A 90 -3.92 -3.32 7.95
C ALA A 90 -4.95 -2.35 8.55
N LEU A 91 -6.00 -1.97 7.82
CA LEU A 91 -6.92 -0.92 8.26
C LEU A 91 -7.69 -1.25 9.56
N PRO A 92 -8.24 -2.48 9.74
CA PRO A 92 -8.83 -2.88 11.03
C PRO A 92 -7.83 -2.83 12.19
N LEU A 93 -6.56 -3.17 11.94
CA LEU A 93 -5.50 -3.11 12.94
C LEU A 93 -5.22 -1.67 13.36
N ALA A 94 -5.13 -0.75 12.40
CA ALA A 94 -4.94 0.67 12.65
C ALA A 94 -6.12 1.26 13.46
N ALA A 95 -7.36 0.87 13.15
CA ALA A 95 -8.55 1.29 13.90
C ALA A 95 -8.52 0.84 15.37
N MET A 96 -8.16 -0.43 15.62
CA MET A 96 -8.02 -0.92 17.00
C MET A 96 -6.87 -0.25 17.75
N GLN A 97 -5.74 0.02 17.08
CA GLN A 97 -4.63 0.75 17.68
C GLN A 97 -5.03 2.18 18.06
N HIS A 98 -5.70 2.89 17.17
CA HIS A 98 -6.19 4.25 17.44
C HIS A 98 -7.10 4.29 18.68
N GLN A 99 -7.99 3.30 18.83
CA GLN A 99 -8.88 3.21 20.01
C GLN A 99 -8.11 3.11 21.32
N ARG A 100 -6.98 2.37 21.35
CA ARG A 100 -6.15 2.20 22.55
C ARG A 100 -5.45 3.49 22.97
N HIS A 101 -5.06 4.34 22.01
CA HIS A 101 -4.24 5.52 22.28
C HIS A 101 -5.02 6.84 22.40
N HIS A 102 -6.17 6.98 21.73
CA HIS A 102 -6.84 8.29 21.59
C HIS A 102 -8.27 8.37 22.14
N GLY A 103 -8.84 7.25 22.61
CA GLY A 103 -10.21 7.20 23.13
C GLY A 103 -11.28 7.31 22.03
N GLY A 104 -12.23 6.36 22.03
CA GLY A 104 -13.24 6.24 20.97
C GLY A 104 -12.76 5.36 19.81
N GLY A 105 -13.61 4.41 19.42
CA GLY A 105 -13.31 3.43 18.39
C GLY A 105 -13.70 3.89 17.00
N TRP A 106 -12.88 3.54 16.02
CA TRP A 106 -13.28 3.50 14.62
C TRP A 106 -13.79 2.09 14.32
N HIS A 107 -14.96 2.00 13.70
CA HIS A 107 -15.55 0.75 13.27
C HIS A 107 -15.51 0.66 11.75
N ILE A 108 -15.04 -0.47 11.23
CA ILE A 108 -14.94 -0.73 9.80
C ILE A 108 -15.70 -2.03 9.53
N SER A 109 -16.62 -2.00 8.58
CA SER A 109 -17.42 -3.14 8.18
C SER A 109 -17.54 -3.19 6.65
N GLY A 110 -17.41 -4.38 6.07
CA GLY A 110 -17.70 -4.60 4.67
C GLY A 110 -19.17 -4.30 4.36
N MET A 111 -19.41 -3.67 3.20
CA MET A 111 -20.76 -3.43 2.70
C MET A 111 -21.39 -4.69 2.08
N THR A 112 -20.59 -5.74 1.86
CA THR A 112 -21.01 -7.05 1.38
C THR A 112 -20.39 -8.16 2.23
N GLU A 113 -20.88 -9.39 2.12
CA GLU A 113 -20.28 -10.56 2.78
C GLU A 113 -18.85 -10.80 2.28
N GLU A 114 -18.61 -10.67 0.97
CA GLU A 114 -17.27 -10.78 0.37
C GLU A 114 -16.31 -9.73 0.96
N ALA A 115 -16.76 -8.48 1.12
CA ALA A 115 -15.95 -7.41 1.70
C ALA A 115 -15.55 -7.70 3.17
N ASN A 116 -16.44 -8.33 3.94
CA ASN A 116 -16.18 -8.73 5.32
C ASN A 116 -15.23 -9.93 5.40
N ALA A 117 -15.42 -10.93 4.53
CA ALA A 117 -14.52 -12.08 4.42
C ALA A 117 -13.10 -11.64 4.06
N TYR A 118 -12.96 -10.72 3.09
CA TYR A 118 -11.67 -10.17 2.68
C TYR A 118 -10.93 -9.48 3.84
N LEU A 119 -11.60 -8.63 4.63
CA LEU A 119 -10.97 -7.99 5.80
C LEU A 119 -10.54 -9.02 6.84
N SER A 120 -11.40 -10.00 7.11
CA SER A 120 -11.14 -11.05 8.10
C SER A 120 -9.93 -11.90 7.70
N GLN A 121 -9.85 -12.28 6.43
CA GLN A 121 -8.72 -13.03 5.87
C GLN A 121 -7.42 -12.21 5.90
N GLY A 122 -7.47 -10.95 5.44
CA GLY A 122 -6.30 -10.07 5.46
C GLY A 122 -5.76 -9.84 6.88
N MET A 123 -6.66 -9.69 7.84
CA MET A 123 -6.30 -9.54 9.25
C MET A 123 -5.67 -10.83 9.81
N ASP A 124 -6.22 -11.99 9.50
CA ASP A 124 -5.66 -13.29 9.90
C ASP A 124 -4.25 -13.51 9.32
N LEU A 125 -4.05 -13.18 8.04
CA LEU A 125 -2.76 -13.26 7.38
C LEU A 125 -1.70 -12.43 8.11
N LEU A 126 -1.98 -11.15 8.36
CA LEU A 126 -1.00 -10.25 8.99
C LEU A 126 -0.76 -10.58 10.48
N THR A 127 -1.82 -10.94 11.22
CA THR A 127 -1.73 -11.08 12.69
C THR A 127 -1.38 -12.49 13.17
N ARG A 128 -1.93 -13.53 12.54
CA ARG A 128 -1.75 -14.92 12.97
C ARG A 128 -0.70 -15.61 12.10
N GLN A 129 -0.86 -15.53 10.79
CA GLN A 129 0.02 -16.24 9.84
C GLN A 129 1.34 -15.50 9.60
N ARG A 130 1.42 -14.22 10.02
CA ARG A 130 2.58 -13.37 9.78
C ARG A 130 2.96 -13.31 8.30
N ALA A 131 1.97 -13.37 7.41
CA ALA A 131 2.17 -13.42 5.98
C ALA A 131 1.59 -12.15 5.33
N PHE A 132 2.20 -11.73 4.23
CA PHE A 132 1.61 -10.70 3.39
C PHE A 132 0.48 -11.32 2.54
N PRO A 133 -0.60 -10.55 2.26
CA PRO A 133 -1.56 -10.93 1.23
C PRO A 133 -0.85 -11.18 -0.10
N GLU A 134 -1.25 -12.25 -0.80
CA GLU A 134 -0.74 -12.54 -2.14
C GLU A 134 -1.13 -11.44 -3.13
N ALA A 135 -0.40 -11.37 -4.25
CA ALA A 135 -0.74 -10.44 -5.31
C ALA A 135 -2.17 -10.73 -5.80
N THR A 136 -2.97 -9.68 -5.90
CA THR A 136 -4.36 -9.78 -6.34
C THR A 136 -4.42 -10.44 -7.72
N MET A 137 -5.10 -11.58 -7.84
CA MET A 137 -5.43 -12.19 -9.12
C MET A 137 -6.85 -11.79 -9.51
N GLY A 138 -6.98 -10.97 -10.55
CA GLY A 138 -8.27 -10.43 -11.01
C GLY A 138 -8.59 -9.04 -10.45
N VAL A 139 -9.81 -8.57 -10.73
CA VAL A 139 -10.30 -7.26 -10.32
C VAL A 139 -11.52 -7.43 -9.43
N ARG A 140 -11.48 -6.79 -8.26
CA ARG A 140 -12.60 -6.79 -7.31
C ARG A 140 -12.90 -5.37 -6.88
N GLU A 141 -14.15 -4.96 -7.07
CA GLU A 141 -14.67 -3.74 -6.47
C GLU A 141 -15.21 -4.09 -5.09
N ILE A 142 -14.58 -3.54 -4.05
CA ILE A 142 -14.95 -3.82 -2.67
C ILE A 142 -15.16 -2.47 -1.97
N ALA A 143 -16.24 -2.40 -1.19
CA ALA A 143 -16.61 -1.21 -0.43
C ALA A 143 -16.75 -1.51 1.07
N TRP A 144 -16.28 -0.58 1.89
CA TRP A 144 -16.38 -0.66 3.34
C TRP A 144 -17.02 0.60 3.91
N SER A 145 -17.91 0.43 4.90
CA SER A 145 -18.37 1.53 5.74
C SER A 145 -17.38 1.75 6.87
N VAL A 146 -16.95 3.01 7.04
CA VAL A 146 -16.04 3.42 8.11
C VAL A 146 -16.74 4.46 8.98
N GLN A 147 -16.88 4.15 10.26
CA GLN A 147 -17.62 4.95 11.23
C GLN A 147 -16.70 5.36 12.37
N GLY A 148 -16.66 6.66 12.66
CA GLY A 148 -15.82 7.23 13.70
C GLY A 148 -16.55 7.55 14.99
N PRO A 149 -15.80 7.88 16.06
CA PRO A 149 -16.38 8.33 17.32
C PRO A 149 -17.09 9.68 17.14
N ARG A 150 -18.02 9.98 18.05
CA ARG A 150 -18.75 11.25 18.04
C ARG A 150 -17.80 12.41 18.33
N LYS A 151 -17.57 13.27 17.34
CA LYS A 151 -16.83 14.53 17.48
C LYS A 151 -17.73 15.58 18.12
N LYS A 152 -17.33 16.10 19.29
CA LYS A 152 -18.01 17.23 19.94
C LYS A 152 -17.85 18.47 19.08
N ARG A 153 -18.94 19.22 18.84
CA ARG A 153 -18.89 20.55 18.23
C ARG A 153 -19.05 21.60 19.33
N LYS A 154 -18.40 22.76 19.17
CA LYS A 154 -18.56 23.90 20.09
C LYS A 154 -20.00 24.42 20.11
N LEU A 155 -20.71 24.35 18.97
CA LEU A 155 -22.15 24.60 18.87
C LEU A 155 -22.84 23.49 18.05
N GLY A 156 -24.00 23.06 18.54
CA GLY A 156 -24.88 22.07 17.91
C GLY A 156 -24.61 20.61 18.28
N PRO A 157 -25.44 19.67 17.80
CA PRO A 157 -25.25 18.25 18.06
C PRO A 157 -23.92 17.77 17.49
N GLY A 158 -23.14 17.03 18.29
CA GLY A 158 -21.87 16.45 17.84
C GLY A 158 -22.08 15.50 16.67
N ARG A 159 -21.13 15.46 15.73
CA ARG A 159 -21.19 14.67 14.49
C ARG A 159 -20.47 13.34 14.66
N ARG A 160 -20.94 12.27 14.03
CA ARG A 160 -20.18 11.04 13.86
C ARG A 160 -19.63 10.99 12.43
N PRO A 161 -18.31 10.97 12.20
CA PRO A 161 -17.74 10.72 10.89
C PRO A 161 -18.27 9.39 10.34
N ASN A 162 -18.71 9.39 9.10
CA ASN A 162 -19.18 8.21 8.40
C ASN A 162 -18.91 8.37 6.91
N PHE A 163 -18.18 7.43 6.34
CA PHE A 163 -17.82 7.45 4.92
C PHE A 163 -17.72 6.02 4.38
N VAL A 164 -17.76 5.93 3.05
CA VAL A 164 -17.52 4.69 2.31
C VAL A 164 -16.12 4.74 1.73
N LEU A 165 -15.34 3.69 1.96
CA LEU A 165 -14.06 3.46 1.31
C LEU A 165 -14.32 2.52 0.12
N ASP A 166 -14.20 3.05 -1.09
CA ASP A 166 -14.36 2.34 -2.36
C ASP A 166 -12.99 1.97 -2.92
N ILE A 167 -12.80 0.72 -3.33
CA ILE A 167 -11.51 0.27 -3.85
C ILE A 167 -11.69 -0.65 -5.03
N GLN A 168 -10.83 -0.46 -6.01
CA GLN A 168 -10.57 -1.46 -7.01
C GLN A 168 -9.22 -2.12 -6.70
N ASP A 169 -9.27 -3.32 -6.15
CA ASP A 169 -8.09 -4.15 -6.01
C ASP A 169 -7.93 -4.95 -7.30
N ALA A 170 -6.86 -4.67 -8.05
CA ALA A 170 -6.60 -5.25 -9.36
C ALA A 170 -5.12 -5.66 -9.47
N ALA A 171 -4.90 -6.76 -10.19
CA ALA A 171 -3.55 -7.24 -10.50
C ALA A 171 -2.76 -6.20 -11.30
N GLY A 172 -1.43 -6.24 -11.18
CA GLY A 172 -0.56 -5.33 -11.91
C GLY A 172 -0.58 -5.50 -13.43
N GLU A 173 -0.78 -6.74 -13.86
CA GLU A 173 -0.72 -7.16 -15.26
C GLU A 173 -1.96 -6.73 -16.07
N VAL A 174 -3.02 -6.25 -15.40
CA VAL A 174 -4.29 -5.91 -16.06
C VAL A 174 -4.39 -4.45 -16.50
N TYR A 175 -3.34 -3.67 -16.31
CA TYR A 175 -3.31 -2.25 -16.64
C TYR A 175 -2.53 -1.97 -17.93
N GLY A 176 -3.13 -2.39 -19.06
CA GLY A 176 -2.76 -1.94 -20.40
C GLY A 176 -3.77 -0.90 -20.93
N ASP A 177 -3.34 -0.06 -21.88
CA ASP A 177 -4.22 0.93 -22.50
C ASP A 177 -5.47 0.26 -23.13
N GLY A 178 -6.65 0.78 -22.80
CA GLY A 178 -7.93 0.29 -23.33
C GLY A 178 -8.56 -0.88 -22.56
N HIS A 179 -7.96 -1.33 -21.45
CA HIS A 179 -8.52 -2.44 -20.70
C HIS A 179 -9.80 -2.02 -19.91
N PRO A 180 -10.90 -2.80 -19.96
CA PRO A 180 -12.17 -2.49 -19.26
C PRO A 180 -12.07 -2.08 -17.79
N GLN A 181 -11.05 -2.57 -17.07
CA GLN A 181 -10.95 -2.23 -15.64
C GLN A 181 -10.32 -0.86 -15.38
N GLN A 182 -9.65 -0.26 -16.37
CA GLN A 182 -9.28 1.16 -16.29
C GLN A 182 -10.53 2.04 -16.29
N ALA A 183 -11.53 1.71 -17.12
CA ALA A 183 -12.81 2.43 -17.11
C ALA A 183 -13.55 2.27 -15.77
N GLN A 184 -13.51 1.07 -15.17
CA GLN A 184 -14.07 0.83 -13.84
C GLN A 184 -13.34 1.63 -12.75
N LEU A 185 -12.00 1.66 -12.77
CA LEU A 185 -11.20 2.49 -11.87
C LEU A 185 -11.64 3.94 -11.96
N VAL A 186 -11.65 4.49 -13.18
CA VAL A 186 -11.96 5.89 -13.43
C VAL A 186 -13.39 6.21 -13.01
N SER A 187 -14.34 5.29 -13.22
CA SER A 187 -15.72 5.44 -12.74
C SER A 187 -15.80 5.52 -11.21
N LEU A 188 -15.05 4.67 -10.50
CA LEU A 188 -14.95 4.68 -9.04
C LEU A 188 -14.31 5.98 -8.53
N LEU A 189 -13.22 6.42 -9.16
CA LEU A 189 -12.58 7.68 -8.78
C LEU A 189 -13.50 8.87 -9.05
N ALA A 190 -14.20 8.90 -10.19
CA ALA A 190 -15.10 10.00 -10.56
C ALA A 190 -16.34 10.15 -9.67
N ARG A 191 -16.75 9.09 -8.96
CA ARG A 191 -17.83 9.17 -7.95
C ARG A 191 -17.33 9.46 -6.53
N SER A 192 -16.01 9.48 -6.34
CA SER A 192 -15.40 9.70 -5.03
C SER A 192 -15.31 11.18 -4.71
N HIS A 193 -15.49 11.55 -3.45
CA HIS A 193 -15.30 12.92 -2.96
C HIS A 193 -13.85 13.20 -2.57
N GLY A 194 -13.13 12.15 -2.18
CA GLY A 194 -11.70 12.20 -1.92
C GLY A 194 -10.99 10.95 -2.39
N LEU A 195 -9.68 11.06 -2.56
CA LEU A 195 -8.81 10.01 -3.07
C LEU A 195 -7.66 9.77 -2.10
N ILE A 196 -7.38 8.52 -1.77
CA ILE A 196 -6.08 8.11 -1.23
C ILE A 196 -5.23 7.65 -2.40
N TYR A 197 -4.07 8.27 -2.60
CA TYR A 197 -3.08 7.81 -3.57
C TYR A 197 -1.89 7.18 -2.85
N LEU A 198 -1.68 5.87 -3.03
CA LEU A 198 -0.48 5.17 -2.56
C LEU A 198 0.65 5.34 -3.56
N PHE A 199 1.63 6.16 -3.18
CA PHE A 199 2.87 6.34 -3.90
C PHE A 199 3.91 5.38 -3.34
N ASP A 200 4.37 4.44 -4.17
CA ASP A 200 5.48 3.56 -3.82
C ASP A 200 6.77 4.10 -4.43
N PRO A 201 7.69 4.63 -3.61
CA PRO A 201 8.96 5.13 -4.12
C PRO A 201 9.95 4.00 -4.40
N LEU A 202 9.66 2.73 -4.08
CA LEU A 202 10.56 1.62 -4.33
C LEU A 202 10.41 1.08 -5.75
N GLY A 203 11.51 0.55 -6.29
CA GLY A 203 11.57 -0.02 -7.63
C GLY A 203 12.75 0.52 -8.42
N ASP A 204 13.00 -0.11 -9.56
CA ASP A 204 13.93 0.39 -10.57
C ASP A 204 13.28 1.51 -11.40
N ALA A 205 14.06 2.09 -12.32
CA ALA A 205 13.60 3.16 -13.21
C ALA A 205 12.41 2.73 -14.10
N GLN A 206 12.36 1.45 -14.49
CA GLN A 206 11.27 0.93 -15.31
C GLN A 206 9.96 0.92 -14.51
N ARG A 207 9.97 0.34 -13.29
CA ARG A 207 8.80 0.31 -12.41
C ARG A 207 8.33 1.71 -12.01
N ALA A 208 9.26 2.64 -11.80
CA ALA A 208 8.91 4.03 -11.54
C ALA A 208 8.16 4.64 -12.74
N THR A 209 8.63 4.37 -13.96
CA THR A 209 8.01 4.84 -15.21
C THR A 209 6.62 4.24 -15.40
N GLU A 210 6.47 2.92 -15.20
CA GLU A 210 5.17 2.23 -15.26
C GLU A 210 4.18 2.81 -14.25
N SER A 211 4.64 3.07 -13.02
CA SER A 211 3.82 3.68 -11.96
C SER A 211 3.36 5.09 -12.32
N PHE A 212 4.22 5.88 -12.95
CA PHE A 212 3.88 7.22 -13.44
C PHE A 212 2.90 7.15 -14.63
N ASN A 213 3.12 6.26 -15.60
CA ASN A 213 2.22 6.10 -16.74
C ASN A 213 0.82 5.70 -16.27
N PHE A 214 0.74 4.78 -15.31
CA PHE A 214 -0.51 4.40 -14.67
C PHE A 214 -1.20 5.60 -14.01
N LEU A 215 -0.45 6.40 -13.24
CA LEU A 215 -0.97 7.63 -12.62
C LEU A 215 -1.55 8.57 -13.68
N HIS A 216 -0.74 8.93 -14.67
CA HIS A 216 -1.08 9.94 -15.66
C HIS A 216 -2.27 9.52 -16.53
N SER A 217 -2.31 8.26 -16.96
CA SER A 217 -3.42 7.72 -17.76
C SER A 217 -4.74 7.77 -16.98
N ALA A 218 -4.74 7.35 -15.71
CA ALA A 218 -5.92 7.43 -14.86
C ALA A 218 -6.40 8.88 -14.62
N LEU A 219 -5.48 9.84 -14.37
CA LEU A 219 -5.83 11.25 -14.18
C LEU A 219 -6.39 11.90 -15.46
N THR A 220 -5.84 11.55 -16.62
CA THR A 220 -6.32 12.03 -17.91
C THR A 220 -7.76 11.60 -18.16
N LEU A 221 -8.04 10.30 -17.99
CA LEU A 221 -9.38 9.75 -18.15
C LEU A 221 -10.36 10.30 -17.11
N LEU A 222 -9.94 10.39 -15.84
CA LEU A 222 -10.74 10.96 -14.76
C LEU A 222 -11.13 12.41 -15.05
N THR A 223 -10.17 13.21 -15.52
CA THR A 223 -10.41 14.61 -15.91
C THR A 223 -11.40 14.70 -17.06
N ALA A 224 -11.25 13.86 -18.09
CA ALA A 224 -12.19 13.83 -19.20
C ALA A 224 -13.61 13.48 -18.72
N GLN A 225 -13.74 12.46 -17.87
CA GLN A 225 -15.03 12.03 -17.34
C GLN A 225 -15.70 13.08 -16.44
N VAL A 226 -14.96 13.72 -15.54
CA VAL A 226 -15.48 14.78 -14.66
C VAL A 226 -15.83 16.04 -15.45
N ARG A 227 -15.01 16.41 -16.45
CA ARG A 227 -15.29 17.53 -17.36
C ARG A 227 -16.58 17.32 -18.14
N ASN A 228 -16.80 16.12 -18.68
CA ASN A 228 -18.01 15.81 -19.43
C ASN A 228 -19.29 15.89 -18.58
N ARG A 229 -19.17 15.83 -17.26
CA ARG A 229 -20.26 16.04 -16.29
C ARG A 229 -20.35 17.48 -15.77
N GLY A 230 -19.50 18.39 -16.26
CA GLY A 230 -19.43 19.78 -15.79
C GLY A 230 -18.88 19.96 -14.38
N GLY A 231 -18.20 18.94 -13.82
CA GLY A 231 -17.80 18.91 -12.40
C GLY A 231 -16.39 19.45 -12.09
N LEU A 232 -15.69 20.04 -13.06
CA LEU A 232 -14.38 20.64 -12.79
C LEU A 232 -14.53 21.93 -11.98
N VAL A 233 -13.59 22.18 -11.08
CA VAL A 233 -13.50 23.41 -10.29
C VAL A 233 -12.24 24.15 -10.72
N ASP A 234 -12.40 25.36 -11.28
CA ASP A 234 -11.29 26.16 -11.82
C ASP A 234 -10.41 25.37 -12.84
N GLY A 235 -11.06 24.54 -13.66
CA GLY A 235 -10.39 23.68 -14.64
C GLY A 235 -9.67 22.46 -14.07
N ARG A 236 -9.78 22.21 -12.75
CA ARG A 236 -9.12 21.12 -12.03
C ARG A 236 -10.13 20.11 -11.47
N LEU A 237 -9.63 18.94 -11.11
CA LEU A 237 -10.42 17.91 -10.44
C LEU A 237 -10.90 18.41 -9.06
N PRO A 238 -12.18 18.18 -8.70
CA PRO A 238 -12.77 18.70 -7.45
C PRO A 238 -12.34 17.93 -6.19
N HIS A 239 -11.75 16.75 -6.36
CA HIS A 239 -11.44 15.82 -5.27
C HIS A 239 -10.46 16.40 -4.26
N HIS A 240 -10.63 16.03 -2.99
CA HIS A 240 -9.54 16.08 -2.02
C HIS A 240 -8.62 14.87 -2.17
N VAL A 241 -7.32 15.05 -1.99
CA VAL A 241 -6.34 13.96 -2.13
C VAL A 241 -5.50 13.84 -0.87
N SER A 242 -5.27 12.61 -0.40
CA SER A 242 -4.21 12.29 0.54
C SER A 242 -3.19 11.39 -0.16
N VAL A 243 -2.00 11.93 -0.41
CA VAL A 243 -0.86 11.21 -0.99
C VAL A 243 -0.13 10.52 0.14
N CYS A 244 -0.03 9.21 0.06
CA CYS A 244 0.59 8.37 1.07
C CYS A 244 1.83 7.73 0.47
N VAL A 245 3.01 8.16 0.93
CA VAL A 245 4.28 7.50 0.64
C VAL A 245 4.27 6.16 1.37
N ALA A 246 4.04 5.10 0.61
CA ALA A 246 3.87 3.76 1.14
C ALA A 246 5.20 3.14 1.56
N LYS A 247 5.11 2.05 2.33
CA LYS A 247 6.24 1.21 2.75
C LYS A 247 7.30 1.98 3.54
N PHE A 248 6.89 2.98 4.31
CA PHE A 248 7.80 3.80 5.11
C PHE A 248 8.69 2.98 6.07
N ASP A 249 8.30 1.75 6.41
CA ASP A 249 9.07 0.79 7.19
C ASP A 249 10.28 0.18 6.46
N HIS A 250 10.30 0.27 5.13
CA HIS A 250 11.35 -0.33 4.31
C HIS A 250 12.69 0.42 4.48
N PRO A 251 13.83 -0.28 4.66
CA PRO A 251 15.14 0.36 4.87
C PRO A 251 15.50 1.41 3.82
N GLY A 252 15.25 1.08 2.55
CA GLY A 252 15.46 1.98 1.41
C GLY A 252 14.52 3.19 1.33
N ILE A 253 13.71 3.47 2.36
CA ILE A 253 12.95 4.71 2.55
C ILE A 253 13.24 5.26 3.95
N PHE A 254 13.16 4.41 4.96
CA PHE A 254 13.29 4.81 6.36
C PHE A 254 14.66 5.40 6.68
N GLN A 255 15.76 4.72 6.32
CA GLN A 255 17.10 5.16 6.72
C GLN A 255 17.44 6.53 6.10
N PRO A 256 17.26 6.74 4.78
CA PRO A 256 17.54 8.05 4.20
C PRO A 256 16.66 9.16 4.80
N ALA A 257 15.41 8.86 5.12
CA ALA A 257 14.51 9.83 5.76
C ALA A 257 14.97 10.17 7.19
N ALA A 258 15.44 9.18 7.95
CA ALA A 258 15.96 9.36 9.30
C ALA A 258 17.27 10.15 9.30
N GLU A 259 18.21 9.81 8.42
CA GLU A 259 19.48 10.50 8.22
C GLU A 259 19.29 11.96 7.79
N ALA A 260 18.29 12.24 6.95
CA ALA A 260 17.92 13.59 6.54
C ALA A 260 17.08 14.35 7.60
N GLY A 261 16.83 13.76 8.77
CA GLY A 261 16.15 14.43 9.89
C GLY A 261 14.65 14.63 9.70
N TRP A 262 14.00 13.85 8.82
CA TRP A 262 12.55 13.90 8.61
C TRP A 262 11.76 13.15 9.68
N VAL A 263 12.40 12.16 10.30
CA VAL A 263 11.78 11.25 11.24
C VAL A 263 11.79 11.83 12.65
N THR A 264 10.64 11.78 13.30
CA THR A 264 10.47 12.04 14.73
C THR A 264 10.07 10.75 15.44
N GLN A 265 10.34 10.65 16.73
CA GLN A 265 10.00 9.50 17.54
C GLN A 265 9.24 9.96 18.77
N ASP A 266 8.16 9.26 19.10
CA ASP A 266 7.44 9.51 20.36
C ASP A 266 8.36 9.16 21.55
N HIS A 267 8.27 9.91 22.65
CA HIS A 267 9.05 9.65 23.86
C HIS A 267 8.40 8.60 24.79
N GLU A 268 7.17 8.20 24.51
CA GLU A 268 6.38 7.27 25.31
C GLU A 268 5.91 6.06 24.49
N GLY A 269 5.58 4.98 25.18
CA GLY A 269 5.06 3.76 24.56
C GLY A 269 6.07 3.05 23.67
N ALA A 270 5.63 2.64 22.48
CA ALA A 270 6.47 1.88 21.54
C ALA A 270 7.57 2.72 20.85
N GLN A 271 7.55 4.05 21.06
CA GLN A 271 8.49 4.99 20.46
C GLN A 271 8.60 4.76 18.94
N LEU A 272 7.47 4.60 18.25
CA LEU A 272 7.50 4.31 16.82
C LEU A 272 7.94 5.57 16.06
N PRO A 273 8.85 5.44 15.08
CA PRO A 273 9.24 6.56 14.26
C PRO A 273 8.12 6.93 13.29
N ARG A 274 7.92 8.24 13.12
CA ARG A 274 6.87 8.81 12.27
C ARG A 274 7.39 10.05 11.56
N ILE A 275 6.73 10.41 10.47
CA ILE A 275 6.85 11.74 9.89
C ILE A 275 5.59 12.52 10.28
N PRO A 276 5.72 13.62 11.04
CA PRO A 276 4.57 14.43 11.43
C PRO A 276 3.83 14.93 10.19
N LYS A 277 2.50 15.00 10.29
CA LYS A 277 1.64 15.41 9.18
C LYS A 277 2.04 16.79 8.63
N GLU A 278 2.42 17.71 9.50
CA GLU A 278 2.81 19.08 9.18
C GLU A 278 4.10 19.14 8.35
N ARG A 279 4.92 18.08 8.40
CA ARG A 279 6.14 17.92 7.60
C ARG A 279 5.92 17.09 6.34
N GLY A 280 4.76 16.45 6.19
CA GLY A 280 4.49 15.48 5.11
C GLY A 280 4.72 16.05 3.71
N GLU A 281 4.30 17.29 3.45
CA GLU A 281 4.49 17.93 2.13
C GLU A 281 5.96 18.15 1.82
N LYS A 282 6.71 18.71 2.77
CA LYS A 282 8.15 18.95 2.62
C LYS A 282 8.94 17.64 2.50
N PHE A 283 8.52 16.61 3.24
CA PHE A 283 9.08 15.28 3.11
C PHE A 283 8.84 14.68 1.71
N PHE A 284 7.61 14.79 1.19
CA PHE A 284 7.31 14.32 -0.16
C PHE A 284 8.09 15.11 -1.21
N GLN A 285 8.22 16.42 -1.04
CA GLN A 285 9.04 17.27 -1.92
C GLN A 285 10.51 16.82 -1.93
N TRP A 286 11.13 16.64 -0.76
CA TRP A 286 12.49 16.09 -0.63
C TRP A 286 12.62 14.72 -1.29
N MET A 287 11.62 13.85 -1.11
CA MET A 287 11.62 12.52 -1.75
C MET A 287 11.64 12.62 -3.28
N CYS A 288 10.87 13.56 -3.85
CA CYS A 288 10.83 13.79 -5.28
C CYS A 288 12.12 14.45 -5.80
N ASP A 289 12.61 15.49 -5.13
CA ASP A 289 13.69 16.33 -5.64
C ASP A 289 15.07 15.73 -5.40
N ASP A 290 15.30 15.18 -4.21
CA ASP A 290 16.64 14.81 -3.73
C ASP A 290 16.87 13.29 -3.68
N PHE A 291 15.81 12.48 -3.46
CA PHE A 291 15.97 11.05 -3.21
C PHE A 291 15.66 10.14 -4.41
N ARG A 292 14.50 10.30 -5.06
CA ARG A 292 14.06 9.45 -6.18
C ARG A 292 14.22 10.10 -7.55
N GLY A 293 14.36 11.41 -7.61
CA GLY A 293 14.70 12.15 -8.81
C GLY A 293 13.56 12.24 -9.84
N ALA A 294 13.90 12.15 -11.13
CA ALA A 294 13.06 12.63 -12.24
C ALA A 294 11.62 12.10 -12.23
N THR A 295 11.40 10.79 -12.13
CA THR A 295 10.04 10.23 -12.22
C THR A 295 9.17 10.57 -11.02
N ALA A 296 9.75 10.68 -9.82
CA ALA A 296 9.03 11.12 -8.64
C ALA A 296 8.61 12.60 -8.75
N ARG A 297 9.44 13.45 -9.37
CA ARG A 297 9.05 14.84 -9.71
C ARG A 297 7.85 14.87 -10.67
N LEU A 298 7.82 14.00 -11.68
CA LEU A 298 6.68 13.90 -12.60
C LEU A 298 5.37 13.53 -11.87
N VAL A 299 5.42 12.65 -10.87
CA VAL A 299 4.25 12.32 -10.03
C VAL A 299 3.75 13.56 -9.28
N ARG A 300 4.66 14.30 -8.62
CA ARG A 300 4.31 15.56 -7.93
C ARG A 300 3.68 16.56 -8.89
N ASP A 301 4.32 16.79 -10.03
CA ASP A 301 3.90 17.81 -11.00
C ASP A 301 2.55 17.43 -11.61
N ALA A 302 2.30 16.15 -11.88
CA ALA A 302 0.99 15.65 -12.31
C ALA A 302 -0.08 15.93 -11.24
N LEU A 303 0.15 15.55 -9.98
CA LEU A 303 -0.81 15.80 -8.90
C LEU A 303 -1.13 17.30 -8.76
N GLN A 304 -0.11 18.16 -8.80
CA GLN A 304 -0.26 19.61 -8.75
C GLN A 304 -0.83 20.23 -10.02
N THR A 305 -0.87 19.51 -11.14
CA THR A 305 -1.52 19.95 -12.38
C THR A 305 -3.01 19.63 -12.35
N TYR A 306 -3.37 18.43 -11.92
CA TYR A 306 -4.75 17.94 -11.98
C TYR A 306 -5.62 18.37 -10.80
N PHE A 307 -5.05 18.57 -9.61
CA PHE A 307 -5.79 18.94 -8.40
C PHE A 307 -5.42 20.35 -7.91
N ASP A 308 -6.30 20.98 -7.12
CA ASP A 308 -5.94 22.19 -6.37
C ASP A 308 -4.94 21.82 -5.26
N PRO A 309 -3.73 22.44 -5.20
CA PRO A 309 -2.73 22.13 -4.17
C PRO A 309 -3.26 22.20 -2.73
N ARG A 310 -4.21 23.10 -2.44
CA ARG A 310 -4.83 23.24 -1.12
C ARG A 310 -5.70 22.03 -0.72
N ARG A 311 -6.05 21.19 -1.69
CA ARG A 311 -6.82 19.96 -1.49
C ARG A 311 -5.92 18.72 -1.36
N ILE A 312 -4.61 18.86 -1.45
CA ILE A 312 -3.66 17.75 -1.31
C ILE A 312 -3.07 17.77 0.10
N ALA A 313 -2.97 16.60 0.73
CA ALA A 313 -2.22 16.39 1.96
C ALA A 313 -1.29 15.19 1.79
N TYR A 314 -0.19 15.17 2.53
CA TYR A 314 0.89 14.19 2.35
C TYR A 314 1.18 13.46 3.65
N TYR A 315 1.40 12.15 3.54
CA TYR A 315 1.64 11.25 4.67
C TYR A 315 2.73 10.25 4.33
N ALA A 316 3.57 9.91 5.31
CA ALA A 316 4.39 8.71 5.23
C ALA A 316 3.66 7.58 5.94
N THR A 317 3.42 6.48 5.25
CA THR A 317 2.56 5.38 5.70
C THR A 317 3.30 4.06 5.66
N SER A 318 3.08 3.26 6.70
CA SER A 318 3.47 1.86 6.74
C SER A 318 2.27 0.99 7.13
N ALA A 319 1.92 0.03 6.28
CA ALA A 319 0.82 -0.89 6.56
C ALA A 319 1.16 -1.88 7.67
N VAL A 320 2.43 -2.32 7.74
CA VAL A 320 2.87 -3.37 8.69
C VAL A 320 3.69 -2.82 9.85
N GLY A 321 4.14 -1.58 9.77
CA GLY A 321 4.97 -0.95 10.79
C GLY A 321 6.39 -1.48 10.87
N PHE A 322 7.06 -1.11 11.94
CA PHE A 322 8.40 -1.55 12.27
C PHE A 322 8.37 -2.72 13.25
N ARG A 323 9.45 -3.50 13.23
CA ARG A 323 9.69 -4.52 14.25
C ARG A 323 10.00 -3.79 15.55
N LEU A 324 9.38 -4.26 16.61
CA LEU A 324 9.70 -3.84 17.97
C LEU A 324 10.59 -4.89 18.62
N ALA A 325 11.54 -4.43 19.43
CA ALA A 325 12.34 -5.31 20.28
C ALA A 325 11.45 -6.00 21.34
N PRO A 326 11.92 -7.04 22.06
CA PRO A 326 11.13 -7.74 23.07
C PRO A 326 10.51 -6.83 24.14
N GLN A 327 11.20 -5.74 24.49
CA GLN A 327 10.70 -4.68 25.39
C GLN A 327 9.58 -3.82 24.78
N HIS A 328 9.10 -4.14 23.58
CA HIS A 328 8.09 -3.40 22.81
C HIS A 328 8.48 -1.97 22.46
N VAL A 329 9.78 -1.72 22.29
CA VAL A 329 10.34 -0.42 21.88
C VAL A 329 11.02 -0.57 20.52
N PHE A 330 10.93 0.47 19.70
CA PHE A 330 11.62 0.55 18.42
C PHE A 330 13.15 0.52 18.58
N ASP A 331 13.84 -0.23 17.71
CA ASP A 331 15.31 -0.31 17.66
C ASP A 331 15.82 0.01 16.24
N TYR A 332 16.57 1.10 16.11
CA TYR A 332 17.20 1.53 14.85
C TYR A 332 18.13 0.49 14.22
N ARG A 333 18.62 -0.50 14.99
CA ARG A 333 19.51 -1.56 14.50
C ARG A 333 18.76 -2.80 14.02
N ASP A 334 17.52 -3.01 14.44
CA ASP A 334 16.74 -4.23 14.18
C ASP A 334 15.23 -3.95 13.99
N TYR A 335 14.90 -3.03 13.09
CA TYR A 335 13.51 -2.58 12.87
C TYR A 335 12.80 -3.23 11.67
N VAL A 336 13.52 -3.99 10.84
CA VAL A 336 12.93 -4.53 9.59
C VAL A 336 11.92 -5.62 9.94
N GLN A 337 10.68 -5.43 9.48
CA GLN A 337 9.60 -6.40 9.69
C GLN A 337 9.58 -7.52 8.66
N GLU A 338 9.83 -7.17 7.40
CA GLU A 338 9.79 -8.11 6.30
C GLU A 338 11.01 -9.03 6.34
N ILE A 339 10.75 -10.33 6.29
CA ILE A 339 11.76 -11.36 6.03
C ILE A 339 11.29 -12.23 4.87
N GLU A 340 12.24 -12.81 4.15
CA GLU A 340 11.95 -13.78 3.10
C GLU A 340 12.37 -15.17 3.56
N ALA A 341 11.46 -16.13 3.42
CA ALA A 341 11.69 -17.55 3.66
C ALA A 341 10.95 -18.34 2.60
N ASP A 342 11.60 -19.34 2.00
CA ASP A 342 11.00 -20.20 0.95
C ASP A 342 10.37 -19.43 -0.22
N GLY A 343 10.98 -18.31 -0.62
CA GLY A 343 10.49 -17.43 -1.70
C GLY A 343 9.21 -16.66 -1.36
N ARG A 344 8.80 -16.65 -0.08
CA ARG A 344 7.63 -15.94 0.42
C ARG A 344 8.03 -14.91 1.48
N LYS A 345 7.26 -13.82 1.54
CA LYS A 345 7.48 -12.73 2.49
C LYS A 345 6.66 -12.95 3.76
N TYR A 346 7.31 -12.77 4.89
CA TYR A 346 6.72 -12.90 6.22
C TYR A 346 7.06 -11.69 7.11
N LEU A 347 6.30 -11.56 8.19
CA LEU A 347 6.46 -10.58 9.25
C LEU A 347 7.16 -11.23 10.45
N ARG A 348 8.22 -10.60 10.97
CA ARG A 348 8.91 -11.13 12.15
C ARG A 348 8.07 -11.03 13.43
N THR A 349 7.28 -9.96 13.55
CA THR A 349 6.48 -9.64 14.75
C THR A 349 5.06 -9.19 14.41
N SER A 350 4.26 -8.81 15.43
CA SER A 350 2.94 -8.23 15.20
C SER A 350 3.00 -6.95 14.39
N PRO A 351 2.15 -6.80 13.35
CA PRO A 351 2.12 -5.57 12.58
C PRO A 351 1.72 -4.39 13.47
N GLY A 352 2.41 -3.27 13.28
CA GLY A 352 2.15 -2.00 13.95
C GLY A 352 1.90 -0.86 12.96
N PRO A 353 0.73 -0.81 12.28
CA PRO A 353 0.42 0.20 11.27
C PRO A 353 0.75 1.64 11.70
N ILE A 354 1.27 2.43 10.75
CA ILE A 354 1.62 3.85 10.94
C ILE A 354 0.95 4.67 9.84
N ASN A 355 0.14 5.66 10.22
CA ASN A 355 -0.55 6.56 9.28
C ASN A 355 -1.38 5.80 8.23
N VAL A 356 -2.07 4.74 8.64
CA VAL A 356 -2.99 3.98 7.77
C VAL A 356 -4.41 4.51 7.92
N LEU A 357 -4.87 4.82 9.13
CA LEU A 357 -6.21 5.35 9.35
C LEU A 357 -6.26 6.87 9.22
N GLU A 358 -5.20 7.53 9.67
CA GLU A 358 -5.06 8.98 9.77
C GLU A 358 -5.33 9.71 8.44
N PRO A 359 -4.77 9.26 7.28
CA PRO A 359 -5.06 9.90 5.99
C PRO A 359 -6.52 9.86 5.58
N LEU A 360 -7.27 8.81 5.96
CA LEU A 360 -8.70 8.65 5.67
C LEU A 360 -9.55 9.58 6.54
N THR A 361 -9.27 9.60 7.84
CA THR A 361 -10.04 10.40 8.80
C THR A 361 -9.82 11.90 8.62
N ASP A 362 -8.59 12.31 8.27
CA ASP A 362 -8.31 13.70 7.91
C ASP A 362 -8.96 14.09 6.58
N LEU A 363 -8.92 13.20 5.57
CA LEU A 363 -9.54 13.45 4.27
C LEU A 363 -11.05 13.68 4.41
N GLU A 364 -11.73 12.84 5.20
CA GLU A 364 -13.14 13.00 5.52
C GLU A 364 -13.43 14.35 6.22
N ASP A 365 -12.61 14.75 7.20
CA ASP A 365 -12.75 16.04 7.86
C ASP A 365 -12.49 17.22 6.91
N ARG A 366 -11.53 17.12 5.98
CA ARG A 366 -11.26 18.17 4.98
C ARG A 366 -12.44 18.34 4.03
N ILE A 367 -12.99 17.25 3.50
CA ILE A 367 -14.18 17.25 2.64
C ILE A 367 -15.37 17.87 3.39
N HIS A 368 -15.63 17.44 4.62
CA HIS A 368 -16.76 17.93 5.38
C HIS A 368 -16.64 19.40 5.77
N ARG A 369 -15.42 19.87 6.14
CA ARG A 369 -15.17 21.29 6.42
C ARG A 369 -15.44 22.16 5.20
N GLU A 370 -15.06 21.70 4.01
CA GLU A 370 -15.32 22.44 2.79
C GLU A 370 -16.81 22.47 2.43
N ALA A 371 -17.51 21.33 2.52
CA ALA A 371 -18.95 21.27 2.30
C ALA A 371 -19.71 22.25 3.22
N ASN A 372 -19.32 22.32 4.50
CA ASN A 372 -19.91 23.28 5.45
C ASN A 372 -19.66 24.75 5.05
N ARG A 373 -18.46 25.08 4.52
CA ARG A 373 -18.17 26.43 4.01
C ARG A 373 -19.00 26.79 2.79
N ARG A 374 -19.44 25.79 2.02
CA ARG A 374 -20.27 25.94 0.80
C ARG A 374 -21.77 25.75 1.05
N GLY A 375 -22.24 25.83 2.30
CA GLY A 375 -23.66 25.70 2.63
C GLY A 375 -24.20 24.27 2.55
N GLY A 376 -23.36 23.26 2.77
CA GLY A 376 -23.74 21.85 2.84
C GLY A 376 -23.67 21.07 1.53
N LYS A 377 -23.34 21.73 0.40
CA LYS A 377 -23.18 21.04 -0.89
C LYS A 377 -21.83 20.33 -0.97
N LEU A 378 -21.89 19.02 -1.14
CA LEU A 378 -20.80 18.23 -1.73
C LEU A 378 -20.90 18.50 -3.24
N TRP A 379 -19.84 19.14 -3.76
CA TRP A 379 -19.62 19.68 -5.11
C TRP A 379 -20.63 19.33 -6.22
#